data_AF-A0AAD4JTK8-F1
#
_entry.id   AF-A0AAD4JTK8-F1
#
_cell.length_a   1.000
_cell.length_b   1.000
_cell.length_c   1.000
_cell.angle_alpha   90.00
_cell.angle_beta   90.00
_cell.angle_gamma   90.00
#
_symmetry.space_group_name_H-M   'P 1'
#
loop_
_entity.id
_entity.type
_entity.pdbx_description
1 polymer ?
#
loop_
_entity_poly.entity_id
_entity_poly.type
_entity_poly.pdbx_seq_one_letter_code
_entity_poly.pdbx_strand_id
1 'polypeptide(L)'
;FPLTVHAAGEFTVLNSPKSISFKGNDPLNSHYVGDVLFAAMGNAVVGDSDWSGLTINDPFNLAKGVIAVHVEGLSHVTTAGNVKSYELVGSNTGHSLNALSAELEAANEPVCDINFGQYDEGVQSFKACFGAFDAPAAKPTKHLNPALHNADKQFLQEIGFINTASENLAEMLKPSNVLIIRLSVDGIAKAHGEKSVALDEANKLLSAAIGRLLAAAQKSSDSVLFVQSTDKDAAVSRSKREAIPSDAKNQFNLATYYNEDYPVIFNIILWFMVIFGLSLLAICYAIAAMDPGRDSIIYRMTSTRMKKDN
;
A
#
# COMPACT_ATOMS: atom_id res chain seq x y z
N PHE A 1 11.77 8.00 18.12
CA PHE A 1 11.07 9.00 17.29
C PHE A 1 10.81 8.36 15.95
N PRO A 2 9.56 8.08 15.55
CA PRO A 2 9.29 7.59 14.20
C PRO A 2 9.61 8.74 13.23
N LEU A 3 10.37 8.43 12.15
CA LEU A 3 10.64 9.37 11.07
C LEU A 3 9.32 9.68 10.36
N THR A 4 8.80 10.88 10.53
CA THR A 4 7.66 11.37 9.76
C THR A 4 8.16 11.69 8.35
N VAL A 5 7.80 10.85 7.39
CA VAL A 5 7.93 11.20 5.96
C VAL A 5 6.91 12.31 5.72
N HIS A 6 7.38 13.53 5.53
CA HIS A 6 6.54 14.65 5.11
C HIS A 6 6.14 14.43 3.65
N ALA A 7 5.18 13.56 3.37
CA ALA A 7 4.43 13.67 2.13
C ALA A 7 3.43 14.81 2.30
N ALA A 8 3.22 15.60 1.26
CA ALA A 8 2.21 16.65 1.26
C ALA A 8 1.03 16.15 0.42
N GLY A 9 -0.07 15.83 1.06
CA GLY A 9 -1.26 15.31 0.39
C GLY A 9 -2.52 15.62 1.14
N GLU A 10 -3.66 15.38 0.50
CA GLU A 10 -4.97 15.53 1.13
C GLU A 10 -5.89 14.39 0.74
N PHE A 11 -6.80 14.05 1.64
CA PHE A 11 -7.97 13.23 1.40
C PHE A 11 -9.20 14.11 1.54
N THR A 12 -9.94 14.28 0.44
CA THR A 12 -11.08 15.18 0.31
C THR A 12 -12.34 14.37 0.04
N VAL A 13 -13.38 14.59 0.85
CA VAL A 13 -14.70 14.00 0.65
C VAL A 13 -15.57 14.98 -0.12
N LEU A 14 -15.90 14.62 -1.37
CA LEU A 14 -16.69 15.43 -2.29
C LEU A 14 -18.19 15.17 -2.18
N ASN A 15 -18.57 13.92 -1.89
CA ASN A 15 -19.95 13.52 -1.64
C ASN A 15 -19.96 12.38 -0.62
N SER A 16 -20.93 12.36 0.27
CA SER A 16 -21.13 11.24 1.18
C SER A 16 -22.62 10.96 1.40
N PRO A 17 -23.02 9.69 1.56
CA PRO A 17 -24.37 9.34 1.97
C PRO A 17 -24.69 9.92 3.36
N LYS A 18 -25.95 10.25 3.64
CA LYS A 18 -26.39 10.81 4.94
C LYS A 18 -26.11 9.89 6.15
N SER A 19 -26.00 8.59 5.90
CA SER A 19 -25.66 7.56 6.89
C SER A 19 -24.24 7.65 7.40
N ILE A 20 -23.37 8.42 6.75
CA ILE A 20 -21.96 8.56 7.10
C ILE A 20 -21.64 10.05 7.24
N SER A 21 -20.77 10.39 8.19
CA SER A 21 -20.28 11.75 8.31
C SER A 21 -18.77 11.78 8.51
N PHE A 22 -18.16 12.78 7.90
CA PHE A 22 -16.74 13.06 8.02
C PHE A 22 -16.55 14.29 8.92
N LYS A 23 -15.90 14.09 10.09
CA LYS A 23 -15.71 15.10 11.15
C LYS A 23 -14.24 15.19 11.58
N GLY A 24 -13.92 16.13 12.46
CA GLY A 24 -12.54 16.33 12.95
C GLY A 24 -11.62 16.97 11.91
N ASN A 25 -10.39 17.26 12.28
CA ASN A 25 -9.36 17.81 11.37
C ASN A 25 -8.04 17.04 11.48
N ASP A 26 -8.05 15.89 12.17
CA ASP A 26 -6.84 15.14 12.41
C ASP A 26 -6.32 14.54 11.10
N PRO A 27 -5.00 14.61 10.85
CA PRO A 27 -4.40 14.01 9.65
C PRO A 27 -4.71 12.52 9.56
N LEU A 28 -4.99 12.05 8.33
CA LEU A 28 -5.19 10.65 8.02
C LEU A 28 -3.86 10.06 7.52
N ASN A 29 -3.44 8.93 8.08
CA ASN A 29 -2.31 8.20 7.51
C ASN A 29 -2.72 7.62 6.15
N SER A 30 -1.95 7.93 5.10
CA SER A 30 -2.19 7.48 3.72
C SER A 30 -2.34 5.97 3.57
N HIS A 31 -1.77 5.18 4.49
CA HIS A 31 -1.92 3.72 4.55
C HIS A 31 -3.36 3.26 4.81
N TYR A 32 -4.18 4.05 5.50
CA TYR A 32 -5.54 3.70 5.91
C TYR A 32 -6.63 4.27 4.98
N VAL A 33 -6.27 4.88 3.84
CA VAL A 33 -7.28 5.44 2.92
C VAL A 33 -8.23 4.36 2.40
N GLY A 34 -7.70 3.21 1.96
CA GLY A 34 -8.45 2.04 1.55
C GLY A 34 -9.38 1.53 2.65
N ASP A 35 -8.87 1.39 3.88
CA ASP A 35 -9.65 0.96 5.04
C ASP A 35 -10.82 1.91 5.32
N VAL A 36 -10.61 3.23 5.21
CA VAL A 36 -11.70 4.21 5.38
C VAL A 36 -12.81 4.00 4.34
N LEU A 37 -12.45 3.70 3.08
CA LEU A 37 -13.42 3.41 2.03
C LEU A 37 -14.13 2.08 2.26
N PHE A 38 -13.40 1.05 2.68
CA PHE A 38 -13.94 -0.27 2.95
C PHE A 38 -14.92 -0.25 4.15
N ALA A 39 -14.54 0.45 5.22
CA ALA A 39 -15.39 0.67 6.39
C ALA A 39 -16.62 1.51 6.08
N ALA A 40 -16.50 2.52 5.19
CA ALA A 40 -17.64 3.31 4.74
C ALA A 40 -18.69 2.49 3.97
N MET A 41 -18.30 1.35 3.38
CA MET A 41 -19.22 0.39 2.79
C MET A 41 -19.84 -0.59 3.81
N GLY A 42 -19.38 -0.55 5.06
CA GLY A 42 -19.85 -1.41 6.16
C GLY A 42 -19.04 -2.66 6.41
N ASN A 43 -17.89 -2.79 5.77
CA ASN A 43 -17.00 -3.90 6.01
C ASN A 43 -16.16 -3.68 7.27
N ALA A 44 -15.74 -4.78 7.90
CA ALA A 44 -14.83 -4.73 9.04
C ALA A 44 -13.40 -4.52 8.54
N VAL A 45 -12.66 -3.61 9.18
CA VAL A 45 -11.25 -3.35 8.90
C VAL A 45 -10.40 -3.94 10.02
N VAL A 46 -9.21 -4.45 9.67
CA VAL A 46 -8.29 -5.11 10.62
C VAL A 46 -7.19 -4.15 11.11
N GLY A 47 -7.17 -2.91 10.62
CA GLY A 47 -6.15 -1.92 10.97
C GLY A 47 -6.31 -1.32 12.37
N ASP A 48 -5.17 -1.01 13.00
CA ASP A 48 -5.09 -0.33 14.30
C ASP A 48 -5.16 1.22 14.13
N SER A 49 -6.00 1.70 13.22
CA SER A 49 -6.13 3.14 12.97
C SER A 49 -6.91 3.82 14.09
N ASP A 50 -6.27 4.74 14.81
CA ASP A 50 -6.92 5.61 15.80
C ASP A 50 -7.64 6.82 15.16
N TRP A 51 -7.71 6.89 13.83
CA TRP A 51 -8.28 8.03 13.14
C TRP A 51 -9.81 8.06 13.28
N SER A 52 -10.33 9.14 13.89
CA SER A 52 -11.74 9.29 14.24
C SER A 52 -12.55 10.14 13.24
N GLY A 53 -12.01 10.36 12.04
CA GLY A 53 -12.63 11.26 11.08
C GLY A 53 -13.88 10.71 10.40
N LEU A 54 -14.07 9.39 10.37
CA LEU A 54 -15.26 8.71 9.83
C LEU A 54 -16.23 8.35 10.97
N THR A 55 -17.50 8.71 10.82
CA THR A 55 -18.58 8.28 11.74
C THR A 55 -19.74 7.68 10.96
N ILE A 56 -20.13 6.46 11.32
CA ILE A 56 -21.35 5.80 10.83
C ILE A 56 -22.52 6.26 11.70
N ASN A 57 -23.45 7.01 11.10
CA ASN A 57 -24.68 7.47 11.75
C ASN A 57 -25.81 6.44 11.61
N ASP A 58 -25.85 5.70 10.48
CA ASP A 58 -26.83 4.66 10.21
C ASP A 58 -26.16 3.46 9.52
N PRO A 59 -26.02 2.30 10.21
CA PRO A 59 -25.33 1.14 9.69
C PRO A 59 -26.11 0.38 8.60
N PHE A 60 -27.38 0.71 8.35
CA PHE A 60 -28.21 -0.02 7.38
C PHE A 60 -28.28 0.64 6.00
N ASN A 61 -27.81 1.89 5.88
CA ASN A 61 -27.88 2.67 4.65
C ASN A 61 -26.52 3.25 4.25
N LEU A 62 -25.44 2.48 4.46
CA LEU A 62 -24.06 2.84 4.15
C LEU A 62 -23.79 3.09 2.67
N ALA A 63 -22.54 3.42 2.31
CA ALA A 63 -22.17 3.67 0.93
C ALA A 63 -22.38 2.40 0.07
N LYS A 64 -23.29 2.49 -0.90
CA LYS A 64 -23.54 1.40 -1.87
C LYS A 64 -22.59 1.47 -3.06
N GLY A 65 -22.03 2.64 -3.30
CA GLY A 65 -21.01 2.88 -4.30
C GLY A 65 -19.90 3.75 -3.74
N VAL A 66 -18.66 3.46 -4.10
CA VAL A 66 -17.50 4.30 -3.80
C VAL A 66 -16.84 4.71 -5.11
N ILE A 67 -16.61 6.02 -5.29
CA ILE A 67 -15.79 6.54 -6.38
C ILE A 67 -14.60 7.25 -5.75
N ALA A 68 -13.40 6.77 -6.05
CA ALA A 68 -12.15 7.32 -5.56
C ALA A 68 -11.28 7.80 -6.72
N VAL A 69 -10.95 9.09 -6.71
CA VAL A 69 -9.96 9.65 -7.64
C VAL A 69 -8.66 9.91 -6.89
N HIS A 70 -7.57 9.26 -7.30
CA HIS A 70 -6.26 9.43 -6.70
C HIS A 70 -5.31 10.12 -7.67
N VAL A 71 -4.69 11.21 -7.22
CA VAL A 71 -3.85 12.08 -8.04
C VAL A 71 -2.46 12.18 -7.45
N GLU A 72 -1.48 11.60 -8.13
CA GLU A 72 -0.08 11.72 -7.73
C GLU A 72 0.57 12.98 -8.32
N GLY A 73 1.48 13.61 -7.58
CA GLY A 73 2.26 14.79 -8.01
C GLY A 73 1.67 16.14 -7.63
N LEU A 74 0.53 16.18 -6.92
CA LEU A 74 -0.07 17.41 -6.36
C LEU A 74 -0.32 17.27 -4.88
N SER A 75 -0.18 18.38 -4.16
CA SER A 75 -0.55 18.45 -2.74
C SER A 75 -2.02 18.82 -2.52
N HIS A 76 -2.67 19.37 -3.55
CA HIS A 76 -4.06 19.80 -3.51
C HIS A 76 -4.62 19.89 -4.93
N VAL A 77 -5.86 19.48 -5.10
CA VAL A 77 -6.62 19.72 -6.33
C VAL A 77 -7.80 20.61 -6.03
N THR A 78 -7.96 21.65 -6.85
CA THR A 78 -9.00 22.64 -6.63
C THR A 78 -10.37 21.97 -6.65
N THR A 79 -11.15 22.21 -5.60
CA THR A 79 -12.49 21.64 -5.45
C THR A 79 -13.51 22.76 -5.26
N ALA A 80 -14.68 22.62 -5.89
CA ALA A 80 -15.79 23.56 -5.71
C ALA A 80 -16.67 23.16 -4.51
N GLY A 81 -17.06 24.14 -3.70
CA GLY A 81 -17.98 23.94 -2.58
C GLY A 81 -17.28 23.78 -1.23
N ASN A 82 -18.10 23.61 -0.18
CA ASN A 82 -17.61 23.38 1.18
C ASN A 82 -17.41 21.88 1.38
N VAL A 83 -16.21 21.39 1.09
CA VAL A 83 -15.83 19.98 1.18
C VAL A 83 -14.99 19.72 2.42
N LYS A 84 -15.03 18.47 2.89
CA LYS A 84 -14.23 18.06 4.04
C LYS A 84 -12.91 17.46 3.57
N SER A 85 -11.79 18.12 3.91
CA SER A 85 -10.44 17.63 3.62
C SER A 85 -9.68 17.29 4.90
N TYR A 86 -8.79 16.31 4.79
CA TYR A 86 -7.85 15.87 5.80
C TYR A 86 -6.46 15.83 5.21
N GLU A 87 -5.45 16.31 5.94
CA GLU A 87 -4.06 16.15 5.53
C GLU A 87 -3.71 14.66 5.48
N LEU A 88 -3.01 14.23 4.43
CA LEU A 88 -2.47 12.88 4.34
C LEU A 88 -1.03 12.83 4.87
N VAL A 89 -0.78 11.88 5.77
CA VAL A 89 0.57 11.61 6.28
C VAL A 89 1.17 10.42 5.53
N GLY A 90 2.34 10.62 4.93
CA GLY A 90 2.99 9.64 4.05
C GLY A 90 2.40 9.59 2.63
N SER A 91 3.06 8.87 1.72
CA SER A 91 2.67 8.73 0.32
C SER A 91 2.33 7.28 -0.04
N ASN A 92 1.46 6.66 0.76
CA ASN A 92 1.06 5.25 0.59
C ASN A 92 -0.36 5.09 0.05
N THR A 93 -1.03 6.15 -0.43
CA THR A 93 -2.43 6.01 -0.85
C THR A 93 -2.57 5.08 -2.05
N GLY A 94 -1.64 5.11 -3.00
CA GLY A 94 -1.61 4.14 -4.10
C GLY A 94 -1.54 2.68 -3.61
N HIS A 95 -0.74 2.39 -2.59
CA HIS A 95 -0.64 1.06 -1.97
C HIS A 95 -1.91 0.69 -1.20
N SER A 96 -2.49 1.64 -0.46
CA SER A 96 -3.73 1.47 0.28
C SER A 96 -4.90 1.13 -0.65
N LEU A 97 -4.98 1.79 -1.81
CA LEU A 97 -5.99 1.49 -2.84
C LEU A 97 -5.77 0.13 -3.51
N ASN A 98 -4.52 -0.30 -3.71
CA ASN A 98 -4.24 -1.66 -4.18
C ASN A 98 -4.73 -2.72 -3.17
N ALA A 99 -4.53 -2.48 -1.87
CA ALA A 99 -5.02 -3.37 -0.82
C ALA A 99 -6.56 -3.44 -0.82
N LEU A 100 -7.23 -2.29 -0.94
CA LEU A 100 -8.69 -2.22 -1.09
C LEU A 100 -9.18 -3.03 -2.31
N SER A 101 -8.58 -2.83 -3.48
CA SER A 101 -8.95 -3.58 -4.69
C SER A 101 -8.78 -5.08 -4.49
N ALA A 102 -7.67 -5.53 -3.90
CA ALA A 102 -7.41 -6.93 -3.63
C ALA A 102 -8.42 -7.54 -2.62
N GLU A 103 -8.81 -6.78 -1.60
CA GLU A 103 -9.78 -7.24 -0.60
C GLU A 103 -11.20 -7.35 -1.19
N LEU A 104 -11.60 -6.38 -2.02
CA LEU A 104 -12.87 -6.45 -2.77
C LEU A 104 -12.90 -7.65 -3.73
N GLU A 105 -11.82 -7.89 -4.46
CA GLU A 105 -11.70 -9.07 -5.33
C GLU A 105 -11.79 -10.37 -4.54
N ALA A 106 -11.10 -10.47 -3.39
CA ALA A 106 -11.17 -11.64 -2.52
C ALA A 106 -12.59 -11.87 -1.96
N ALA A 107 -13.35 -10.80 -1.74
CA ALA A 107 -14.75 -10.86 -1.32
C ALA A 107 -15.73 -11.13 -2.48
N ASN A 108 -15.26 -11.24 -3.72
CA ASN A 108 -16.07 -11.25 -4.95
C ASN A 108 -16.96 -10.00 -5.13
N GLU A 109 -16.54 -8.88 -4.55
CA GLU A 109 -17.17 -7.58 -4.75
C GLU A 109 -16.66 -6.96 -6.06
N PRO A 110 -17.55 -6.45 -6.93
CA PRO A 110 -17.15 -5.92 -8.21
C PRO A 110 -16.43 -4.58 -8.04
N VAL A 111 -15.13 -4.57 -8.32
CA VAL A 111 -14.28 -3.37 -8.38
C VAL A 111 -13.90 -3.07 -9.83
N CYS A 112 -13.86 -1.79 -10.15
CA CYS A 112 -13.24 -1.24 -11.35
C CYS A 112 -12.06 -0.35 -10.92
N ASP A 113 -10.83 -0.80 -11.18
CA ASP A 113 -9.62 -0.06 -10.84
C ASP A 113 -8.84 0.31 -12.10
N ILE A 114 -8.81 1.61 -12.39
CA ILE A 114 -8.20 2.21 -13.58
C ILE A 114 -6.97 2.96 -13.14
N ASN A 115 -5.79 2.41 -13.44
CA ASN A 115 -4.51 3.02 -13.08
C ASN A 115 -3.77 3.57 -14.29
N PHE A 116 -3.84 4.89 -14.49
CA PHE A 116 -3.10 5.57 -15.56
C PHE A 116 -1.62 5.83 -15.22
N GLY A 117 -1.16 5.51 -14.00
CA GLY A 117 0.28 5.46 -13.70
C GLY A 117 1.02 4.48 -14.62
N GLN A 118 0.33 3.42 -15.05
CA GLN A 118 0.71 2.53 -16.15
C GLN A 118 -0.29 2.71 -17.30
N TYR A 119 -0.10 3.73 -18.12
CA TYR A 119 -1.08 4.19 -19.12
C TYR A 119 -1.76 3.06 -19.91
N ASP A 120 -0.98 2.14 -20.48
CA ASP A 120 -1.54 1.05 -21.29
C ASP A 120 -2.43 0.10 -20.46
N GLU A 121 -2.04 -0.21 -19.23
CA GLU A 121 -2.84 -1.02 -18.31
C GLU A 121 -4.11 -0.29 -17.90
N GLY A 122 -4.01 1.02 -17.59
CA GLY A 122 -5.17 1.87 -17.32
C GLY A 122 -6.18 1.90 -18.47
N VAL A 123 -5.71 1.98 -19.72
CA VAL A 123 -6.58 1.92 -20.91
C VAL A 123 -7.27 0.55 -21.02
N GLN A 124 -6.59 -0.55 -20.70
CA GLN A 124 -7.22 -1.87 -20.71
C GLN A 124 -8.25 -2.02 -19.58
N SER A 125 -7.94 -1.57 -18.37
CA SER A 125 -8.89 -1.56 -17.26
C SER A 125 -10.12 -0.70 -17.57
N PHE A 126 -9.93 0.48 -18.17
CA PHE A 126 -11.03 1.32 -18.62
C PHE A 126 -11.94 0.55 -19.59
N LYS A 127 -11.35 -0.09 -20.62
CA LYS A 127 -12.11 -0.88 -21.60
C LYS A 127 -12.82 -2.08 -20.96
N ALA A 128 -12.23 -2.69 -19.94
CA ALA A 128 -12.86 -3.79 -19.22
C ALA A 128 -14.08 -3.32 -18.42
N CYS A 129 -14.04 -2.11 -17.84
CA CYS A 129 -15.13 -1.58 -17.04
C CYS A 129 -16.23 -0.90 -17.84
N PHE A 130 -15.85 -0.04 -18.79
CA PHE A 130 -16.76 0.81 -19.55
C PHE A 130 -17.00 0.29 -20.97
N GLY A 131 -16.12 -0.56 -21.51
CA GLY A 131 -16.16 -0.96 -22.91
C GLY A 131 -15.27 -0.08 -23.81
N ALA A 132 -15.29 -0.37 -25.11
CA ALA A 132 -14.43 0.29 -26.10
C ALA A 132 -14.99 1.63 -26.58
N PHE A 133 -15.39 2.51 -25.65
CA PHE A 133 -15.80 3.88 -25.98
C PHE A 133 -14.62 4.69 -26.54
N ASP A 134 -14.92 5.59 -27.48
CA ASP A 134 -13.95 6.57 -27.94
C ASP A 134 -13.74 7.64 -26.85
N ALA A 135 -12.50 7.79 -26.41
CA ALA A 135 -12.11 8.71 -25.36
C ALA A 135 -11.23 9.82 -25.97
N PRO A 136 -11.85 10.86 -26.58
CA PRO A 136 -11.10 11.92 -27.20
C PRO A 136 -10.28 12.66 -26.14
N ALA A 137 -9.01 12.91 -26.47
CA ALA A 137 -8.13 13.67 -25.59
C ALA A 137 -8.74 15.05 -25.28
N ALA A 138 -8.59 15.49 -24.03
CA ALA A 138 -8.99 16.82 -23.63
C ALA A 138 -8.25 17.87 -24.47
N LYS A 139 -8.96 18.95 -24.80
CA LYS A 139 -8.35 20.07 -25.52
C LYS A 139 -7.49 20.88 -24.54
N PRO A 140 -6.20 21.13 -24.83
CA PRO A 140 -5.40 22.03 -24.01
C PRO A 140 -6.00 23.43 -24.07
N THR A 141 -5.89 24.17 -22.98
CA THR A 141 -6.37 25.55 -22.93
C THR A 141 -5.31 26.53 -23.40
N LYS A 142 -4.03 26.38 -22.98
CA LYS A 142 -2.99 27.32 -23.42
C LYS A 142 -1.53 26.86 -23.28
N HIS A 143 -1.16 26.19 -22.21
CA HIS A 143 0.23 25.96 -21.81
C HIS A 143 0.66 24.50 -21.90
N LEU A 144 -0.29 23.57 -21.93
CA LEU A 144 -0.02 22.18 -22.28
C LEU A 144 0.16 22.04 -23.79
N ASN A 145 1.30 21.48 -24.22
CA ASN A 145 1.66 21.29 -25.61
C ASN A 145 1.91 19.79 -25.91
N PRO A 146 0.88 19.05 -26.37
CA PRO A 146 0.98 17.63 -26.65
C PRO A 146 1.88 17.27 -27.84
N ALA A 147 2.24 18.25 -28.68
CA ALA A 147 3.17 18.03 -29.79
C ALA A 147 4.64 18.07 -29.33
N LEU A 148 4.92 18.77 -28.23
CA LEU A 148 6.28 18.97 -27.71
C LEU A 148 6.60 18.06 -26.53
N HIS A 149 5.62 17.82 -25.66
CA HIS A 149 5.79 17.01 -24.45
C HIS A 149 4.85 15.81 -24.46
N ASN A 150 5.44 14.60 -24.44
CA ASN A 150 4.66 13.36 -24.34
C ASN A 150 3.85 13.29 -23.03
N ALA A 151 4.35 13.88 -21.94
CA ALA A 151 3.62 13.98 -20.68
C ALA A 151 2.31 14.77 -20.83
N ASP A 152 2.34 15.90 -21.54
CA ASP A 152 1.14 16.70 -21.81
C ASP A 152 0.13 15.91 -22.64
N LYS A 153 0.62 15.19 -23.67
CA LYS A 153 -0.22 14.34 -24.52
C LYS A 153 -0.91 13.26 -23.69
N GLN A 154 -0.15 12.52 -22.88
CA GLN A 154 -0.67 11.44 -22.07
C GLN A 154 -1.70 11.97 -21.05
N PHE A 155 -1.37 13.02 -20.31
CA PHE A 155 -2.30 13.64 -19.35
C PHE A 155 -3.61 14.07 -20.01
N LEU A 156 -3.56 14.73 -21.18
CA LEU A 156 -4.77 15.12 -21.90
C LEU A 156 -5.60 13.92 -22.35
N GLN A 157 -4.96 12.79 -22.70
CA GLN A 157 -5.67 11.54 -22.98
C GLN A 157 -6.33 10.97 -21.73
N GLU A 158 -5.65 10.96 -20.58
CA GLU A 158 -6.19 10.51 -19.29
C GLU A 158 -7.41 11.35 -18.87
N ILE A 159 -7.35 12.67 -19.00
CA ILE A 159 -8.52 13.56 -18.78
C ILE A 159 -9.66 13.22 -19.75
N GLY A 160 -9.32 12.85 -20.99
CA GLY A 160 -10.29 12.33 -21.97
C GLY A 160 -11.05 11.11 -21.42
N PHE A 161 -10.33 10.11 -20.91
CA PHE A 161 -10.94 8.93 -20.29
C PHE A 161 -11.82 9.25 -19.08
N ILE A 162 -11.42 10.20 -18.22
CA ILE A 162 -12.25 10.61 -17.07
C ILE A 162 -13.55 11.27 -17.54
N ASN A 163 -13.48 12.11 -18.58
CA ASN A 163 -14.68 12.72 -19.16
C ASN A 163 -15.59 11.64 -19.78
N THR A 164 -15.05 10.69 -20.53
CA THR A 164 -15.82 9.56 -21.09
C THR A 164 -16.42 8.69 -19.98
N ALA A 165 -15.69 8.41 -18.90
CA ALA A 165 -16.22 7.72 -17.72
C ALA A 165 -17.41 8.48 -17.12
N SER A 166 -17.33 9.82 -17.04
CA SER A 166 -18.42 10.64 -16.50
C SER A 166 -19.67 10.63 -17.38
N GLU A 167 -19.52 10.53 -18.70
CA GLU A 167 -20.63 10.46 -19.65
C GLU A 167 -21.30 9.08 -19.64
N ASN A 168 -20.52 8.02 -19.42
CA ASN A 168 -20.97 6.63 -19.54
C ASN A 168 -21.04 5.89 -18.19
N LEU A 169 -21.07 6.62 -17.06
CA LEU A 169 -21.08 6.02 -15.72
C LEU A 169 -22.28 5.08 -15.49
N ALA A 170 -23.45 5.43 -16.03
CA ALA A 170 -24.66 4.61 -15.93
C ALA A 170 -24.65 3.40 -16.88
N GLU A 171 -23.77 3.40 -17.88
CA GLU A 171 -23.69 2.41 -18.96
C GLU A 171 -22.46 1.50 -18.81
N MET A 172 -21.89 1.41 -17.60
CA MET A 172 -20.76 0.53 -17.32
C MET A 172 -21.06 -0.91 -17.75
N LEU A 173 -20.17 -1.49 -18.54
CA LEU A 173 -20.25 -2.86 -19.01
C LEU A 173 -20.25 -3.87 -17.85
N LYS A 174 -19.42 -3.59 -16.84
CA LYS A 174 -19.38 -4.31 -15.57
C LYS A 174 -19.82 -3.37 -14.45
N PRO A 175 -21.05 -3.51 -13.90
CA PRO A 175 -21.48 -2.74 -12.75
C PRO A 175 -20.54 -3.00 -11.57
N SER A 176 -19.91 -1.95 -11.07
CA SER A 176 -18.96 -2.03 -9.95
C SER A 176 -19.45 -1.22 -8.76
N ASN A 177 -19.30 -1.78 -7.57
CA ASN A 177 -19.59 -1.08 -6.30
C ASN A 177 -18.47 -0.09 -5.99
N VAL A 178 -17.26 -0.33 -6.50
CA VAL A 178 -16.11 0.57 -6.30
C VAL A 178 -15.47 0.92 -7.64
N LEU A 179 -15.33 2.21 -7.91
CA LEU A 179 -14.60 2.76 -9.05
C LEU A 179 -13.40 3.56 -8.54
N ILE A 180 -12.20 3.12 -8.89
CA ILE A 180 -10.94 3.80 -8.56
C ILE A 180 -10.33 4.30 -9.86
N ILE A 181 -10.04 5.60 -9.92
CA ILE A 181 -9.32 6.21 -11.03
C ILE A 181 -8.04 6.84 -10.49
N ARG A 182 -6.91 6.37 -10.98
CA ARG A 182 -5.58 6.81 -10.53
C ARG A 182 -4.84 7.43 -11.69
N LEU A 183 -4.26 8.60 -11.45
CA LEU A 183 -3.50 9.34 -12.45
C LEU A 183 -2.37 10.13 -11.80
N SER A 184 -1.42 10.59 -12.59
CA SER A 184 -0.26 11.35 -12.12
C SER A 184 -0.04 12.60 -12.96
N VAL A 185 0.27 13.71 -12.30
CA VAL A 185 0.72 14.95 -12.98
C VAL A 185 2.22 15.18 -12.80
N ASP A 186 2.94 14.24 -12.20
CA ASP A 186 4.40 14.35 -12.01
C ASP A 186 5.13 14.50 -13.36
N GLY A 187 4.63 13.87 -14.42
CA GLY A 187 5.15 14.08 -15.78
C GLY A 187 5.07 15.54 -16.25
N ILE A 188 3.99 16.26 -15.89
CA ILE A 188 3.82 17.68 -16.20
C ILE A 188 4.75 18.53 -15.32
N ALA A 189 4.83 18.23 -14.02
CA ALA A 189 5.72 18.91 -13.10
C ALA A 189 7.20 18.76 -13.53
N LYS A 190 7.60 17.59 -14.05
CA LYS A 190 8.93 17.35 -14.60
C LYS A 190 9.19 18.08 -15.92
N ALA A 191 8.19 18.17 -16.80
CA ALA A 191 8.33 18.82 -18.10
C ALA A 191 8.35 20.35 -18.01
N HIS A 192 7.52 20.93 -17.15
CA HIS A 192 7.30 22.39 -17.08
C HIS A 192 7.80 23.03 -15.79
N GLY A 193 8.02 22.25 -14.73
CA GLY A 193 8.39 22.69 -13.38
C GLY A 193 7.22 22.66 -12.39
N GLU A 194 7.52 22.44 -11.10
CA GLU A 194 6.53 22.30 -10.02
C GLU A 194 5.67 23.55 -9.73
N LYS A 195 6.12 24.73 -10.16
CA LYS A 195 5.41 26.01 -9.97
C LYS A 195 5.03 26.64 -11.31
N SER A 196 4.87 25.81 -12.34
CA SER A 196 4.58 26.25 -13.69
C SER A 196 3.10 26.53 -13.90
N VAL A 197 2.80 27.48 -14.80
CA VAL A 197 1.41 27.78 -15.18
C VAL A 197 0.77 26.60 -15.94
N ALA A 198 1.59 25.72 -16.53
CA ALA A 198 1.12 24.47 -17.14
C ALA A 198 0.60 23.48 -16.10
N LEU A 199 1.25 23.39 -14.92
CA LEU A 199 0.76 22.57 -13.82
C LEU A 199 -0.54 23.15 -13.22
N ASP A 200 -0.66 24.47 -13.11
CA ASP A 200 -1.90 25.13 -12.70
C ASP A 200 -3.05 24.87 -13.69
N GLU A 201 -2.76 24.87 -14.99
CA GLU A 201 -3.70 24.48 -16.04
C GLU A 201 -4.12 23.01 -15.91
N ALA A 202 -3.17 22.10 -15.68
CA ALA A 202 -3.45 20.69 -15.45
C ALA A 202 -4.38 20.49 -14.25
N ASN A 203 -4.11 21.18 -13.13
CA ASN A 203 -4.96 21.14 -11.94
C ASN A 203 -6.39 21.62 -12.25
N LYS A 204 -6.56 22.68 -13.06
CA LYS A 204 -7.89 23.16 -13.50
C LYS A 204 -8.63 22.15 -14.38
N LEU A 205 -7.93 21.53 -15.34
CA LEU A 205 -8.52 20.50 -16.20
C LEU A 205 -8.96 19.28 -15.40
N LEU A 206 -8.13 18.87 -14.43
CA LEU A 206 -8.41 17.77 -13.53
C LEU A 206 -9.60 18.07 -12.61
N SER A 207 -9.61 19.23 -11.97
CA SER A 207 -10.73 19.74 -11.17
C SER A 207 -12.05 19.71 -11.97
N ALA A 208 -12.02 20.19 -13.22
CA ALA A 208 -13.20 20.17 -14.07
C ALA A 208 -13.65 18.75 -14.43
N ALA A 209 -12.73 17.82 -14.70
CA ALA A 209 -13.04 16.43 -15.00
C ALA A 209 -13.63 15.69 -13.79
N ILE A 210 -13.04 15.87 -12.60
CA ILE A 210 -13.55 15.33 -11.34
C ILE A 210 -14.94 15.90 -11.03
N GLY A 211 -15.15 17.20 -11.26
CA GLY A 211 -16.46 17.83 -11.12
C GLY A 211 -17.53 17.24 -12.04
N ARG A 212 -17.18 16.90 -13.30
CA ARG A 212 -18.11 16.20 -14.22
C ARG A 212 -18.44 14.80 -13.72
N LEU A 213 -17.43 14.04 -13.29
CA LEU A 213 -17.62 12.70 -12.75
C LEU A 213 -18.47 12.72 -11.47
N LEU A 214 -18.23 13.68 -10.58
CA LEU A 214 -19.03 13.92 -9.38
C LEU A 214 -20.50 14.20 -9.72
N ALA A 215 -20.75 15.09 -10.69
CA ALA A 215 -22.10 15.41 -11.12
C ALA A 215 -22.82 14.19 -11.73
N ALA A 216 -22.09 13.33 -12.46
CA ALA A 216 -22.62 12.07 -12.98
C ALA A 216 -22.95 11.08 -11.84
N ALA A 217 -22.06 10.96 -10.87
CA ALA A 217 -22.25 10.09 -9.70
C ALA A 217 -23.47 10.48 -8.86
N GLN A 218 -23.61 11.79 -8.58
CA GLN A 218 -24.76 12.32 -7.83
C GLN A 218 -26.09 12.14 -8.57
N LYS A 219 -26.09 12.18 -9.91
CA LYS A 219 -27.28 11.84 -10.71
C LYS A 219 -27.62 10.36 -10.68
N SER A 220 -26.62 9.50 -10.51
CA SER A 220 -26.81 8.05 -10.50
C SER A 220 -27.35 7.54 -9.17
N SER A 221 -26.90 8.09 -8.03
CA SER A 221 -27.34 7.63 -6.71
C SER A 221 -27.00 8.60 -5.57
N ASP A 222 -27.92 8.74 -4.63
CA ASP A 222 -27.71 9.47 -3.36
C ASP A 222 -26.85 8.69 -2.34
N SER A 223 -26.55 7.41 -2.61
CA SER A 223 -25.80 6.52 -1.71
C SER A 223 -24.34 6.31 -2.14
N VAL A 224 -23.78 7.21 -2.95
CA VAL A 224 -22.38 7.15 -3.39
C VAL A 224 -21.48 7.97 -2.47
N LEU A 225 -20.41 7.35 -1.97
CA LEU A 225 -19.27 8.05 -1.38
C LEU A 225 -18.32 8.44 -2.51
N PHE A 226 -18.10 9.74 -2.70
CA PHE A 226 -17.14 10.26 -3.66
C PHE A 226 -16.00 10.92 -2.92
N VAL A 227 -14.79 10.39 -3.12
CA VAL A 227 -13.57 10.90 -2.52
C VAL A 227 -12.53 11.24 -3.57
N GLN A 228 -11.67 12.15 -3.19
CA GLN A 228 -10.47 12.49 -3.91
C GLN A 228 -9.29 12.39 -2.95
N SER A 229 -8.15 11.91 -3.45
CA SER A 229 -6.89 11.95 -2.71
C SER A 229 -5.78 12.50 -3.59
N THR A 230 -4.80 13.15 -2.97
CA THR A 230 -3.61 13.62 -3.65
C THR A 230 -2.38 13.24 -2.85
N ASP A 231 -1.35 12.72 -3.52
CA ASP A 231 -0.04 12.49 -2.92
C ASP A 231 1.00 13.33 -3.65
N LYS A 232 1.69 14.21 -2.94
CA LYS A 232 2.94 14.81 -3.40
C LYS A 232 4.06 14.30 -2.52
N ASP A 233 4.97 13.53 -3.11
CA ASP A 233 6.27 13.31 -2.50
C ASP A 233 6.89 14.69 -2.26
N ALA A 234 7.02 15.11 -1.00
CA ALA A 234 7.92 16.22 -0.74
C ALA A 234 9.27 15.73 -1.18
N ALA A 235 9.88 16.46 -2.12
CA ALA A 235 11.19 16.17 -2.65
C ALA A 235 12.04 15.61 -1.52
N VAL A 236 12.44 14.36 -1.69
CA VAL A 236 13.44 13.73 -0.85
C VAL A 236 14.67 14.62 -0.97
N SER A 237 14.75 15.67 -0.15
CA SER A 237 16.01 15.91 0.55
C SER A 237 16.23 14.55 1.17
N ARG A 238 17.12 13.77 0.55
CA ARG A 238 17.58 12.54 1.17
C ARG A 238 17.87 12.99 2.58
N SER A 239 17.02 12.59 3.53
CA SER A 239 17.54 12.31 4.84
C SER A 239 18.69 11.40 4.48
N LYS A 240 19.91 11.94 4.53
CA LYS A 240 21.10 11.14 4.41
C LYS A 240 20.76 10.03 5.38
N ARG A 241 20.52 8.80 4.87
CA ARG A 241 20.59 7.62 5.73
C ARG A 241 21.79 7.93 6.58
N GLU A 242 21.62 8.05 7.89
CA GLU A 242 22.76 8.19 8.77
C GLU A 242 23.64 7.02 8.38
N ALA A 243 24.67 7.33 7.61
CA ALA A 243 25.66 6.36 7.26
C ALA A 243 26.19 6.01 8.63
N ILE A 244 26.02 4.74 9.02
CA ILE A 244 26.85 4.13 10.04
C ILE A 244 28.24 4.71 9.78
N PRO A 245 28.83 5.45 10.74
CA PRO A 245 30.01 6.25 10.48
C PRO A 245 30.98 5.41 9.67
N SER A 246 31.31 5.90 8.47
CA SER A 246 32.04 5.13 7.47
C SER A 246 33.22 4.46 8.15
N ASP A 247 33.22 3.12 8.20
CA ASP A 247 34.33 2.38 8.77
C ASP A 247 35.58 2.85 8.01
N ALA A 248 36.58 3.37 8.74
CA ALA A 248 37.74 4.02 8.13
C ALA A 248 38.51 3.08 7.18
N LYS A 249 38.24 1.77 7.25
CA LYS A 249 38.80 0.74 6.39
C LYS A 249 37.99 0.42 5.13
N ASN A 250 36.70 0.75 5.05
CA ASN A 250 35.84 0.37 3.91
C ASN A 250 34.93 1.52 3.45
N GLN A 251 35.57 2.57 2.92
CA GLN A 251 34.95 3.83 2.50
C GLN A 251 33.87 3.67 1.41
N PHE A 252 33.93 2.61 0.59
CA PHE A 252 32.99 2.38 -0.50
C PHE A 252 32.01 1.23 -0.26
N ASN A 253 31.92 0.71 0.98
CA ASN A 253 31.05 -0.41 1.32
C ASN A 253 31.24 -1.62 0.37
N LEU A 254 32.49 -1.94 0.04
CA LEU A 254 32.81 -3.10 -0.79
C LEU A 254 32.47 -4.37 -0.01
N ALA A 255 32.00 -5.40 -0.72
CA ALA A 255 31.75 -6.72 -0.13
C ALA A 255 33.04 -7.27 0.51
N THR A 256 32.89 -7.96 1.65
CA THR A 256 34.01 -8.67 2.27
C THR A 256 34.40 -9.84 1.39
N TYR A 257 35.67 -9.86 0.96
CA TYR A 257 36.22 -10.97 0.21
C TYR A 257 36.43 -12.15 1.16
N TYR A 258 35.72 -13.24 0.91
CA TYR A 258 35.99 -14.53 1.55
C TYR A 258 37.11 -15.24 0.81
N ASN A 259 37.93 -16.01 1.53
CA ASN A 259 38.93 -16.86 0.90
C ASN A 259 38.22 -17.93 0.06
N GLU A 260 38.75 -18.25 -1.12
CA GLU A 260 38.26 -19.33 -2.00
C GLU A 260 38.22 -20.68 -1.27
N ASP A 261 39.12 -20.88 -0.29
CA ASP A 261 39.17 -22.10 0.54
C ASP A 261 38.08 -22.16 1.63
N TYR A 262 37.26 -21.12 1.79
CA TYR A 262 36.21 -21.06 2.83
C TYR A 262 35.30 -22.31 2.85
N PRO A 263 34.81 -22.84 1.70
CA PRO A 263 33.98 -24.04 1.71
C PRO A 263 34.70 -25.29 2.23
N VAL A 264 36.02 -25.38 2.01
CA VAL A 264 36.83 -26.52 2.48
C VAL A 264 37.04 -26.42 3.99
N ILE A 265 37.46 -25.25 4.48
CA ILE A 265 37.71 -25.02 5.90
C ILE A 265 36.42 -25.20 6.71
N PHE A 266 35.30 -24.65 6.23
CA PHE A 266 34.00 -24.79 6.87
C PHE A 266 33.61 -26.26 7.07
N ASN A 267 33.74 -27.07 6.02
CA ASN A 267 33.39 -28.49 6.08
C ASN A 267 34.28 -29.28 7.04
N ILE A 268 35.59 -29.01 7.06
CA ILE A 268 36.52 -29.69 7.99
C ILE A 268 36.12 -29.38 9.44
N ILE A 269 35.87 -28.10 9.76
CA ILE A 269 35.51 -27.69 11.13
C ILE A 269 34.15 -28.25 11.52
N LEU A 270 33.16 -28.19 10.63
CA LEU A 270 31.80 -28.69 10.90
C LEU A 270 31.82 -30.18 11.25
N TRP A 271 32.43 -31.01 10.41
CA TRP A 271 32.45 -32.46 10.64
C TRP A 271 33.35 -32.86 11.81
N PHE A 272 34.45 -32.14 12.02
CA PHE A 272 35.29 -32.34 13.20
C PHE A 272 34.49 -32.10 14.49
N MET A 273 33.74 -30.99 14.58
CA MET A 273 32.95 -30.66 15.78
C MET A 273 31.82 -31.67 16.03
N VAL A 274 31.16 -32.17 14.97
CA VAL A 274 30.14 -33.21 15.09
C VAL A 274 30.72 -34.51 15.64
N ILE A 275 31.82 -34.99 15.06
CA ILE A 275 32.47 -36.24 15.50
C ILE A 275 33.00 -36.09 16.92
N PHE A 276 33.63 -34.95 17.24
CA PHE A 276 34.15 -34.67 18.57
C PHE A 276 33.03 -34.64 19.62
N GLY A 277 31.90 -34.00 19.32
CA GLY A 277 30.73 -33.95 20.20
C GLY A 277 30.12 -35.33 20.47
N LEU A 278 29.95 -36.16 19.43
CA LEU A 278 29.45 -37.53 19.59
C LEU A 278 30.42 -38.42 20.37
N SER A 279 31.74 -38.25 20.16
CA SER A 279 32.77 -38.99 20.89
C SER A 279 32.73 -38.67 22.38
N LEU A 280 32.58 -37.38 22.72
CA LEU A 280 32.49 -36.94 24.11
C LEU A 280 31.23 -37.49 24.80
N LEU A 281 30.09 -37.49 24.10
CA LEU A 281 28.84 -38.09 24.59
C LEU A 281 29.01 -39.59 24.85
N ALA A 282 29.63 -40.32 23.91
CA ALA A 282 29.88 -41.76 24.07
C ALA A 282 30.76 -42.07 25.30
N ILE A 283 31.81 -41.28 25.54
CA ILE A 283 32.67 -41.42 26.72
C ILE A 283 31.88 -41.14 28.01
N CYS A 284 31.07 -40.07 28.03
CA CYS A 284 30.22 -39.77 29.17
C CYS A 284 29.25 -40.91 29.48
N TYR A 285 28.63 -41.50 28.45
CA TYR A 285 27.74 -42.65 28.61
C TYR A 285 28.49 -43.88 29.15
N ALA A 286 29.68 -44.17 28.62
CA ALA A 286 30.50 -45.29 29.06
C ALA A 286 30.90 -45.17 30.55
N ILE A 287 31.26 -43.96 31.01
CA ILE A 287 31.55 -43.70 32.43
C ILE A 287 30.27 -43.85 33.27
N ALA A 288 29.14 -43.33 32.80
CA ALA A 288 27.87 -43.42 33.52
C ALA A 288 27.36 -44.86 33.67
N ALA A 289 27.62 -45.72 32.68
CA ALA A 289 27.19 -47.12 32.64
C ALA A 289 28.27 -48.10 33.14
N MET A 290 29.36 -47.61 33.75
CA MET A 290 30.44 -48.45 34.21
C MET A 290 30.01 -49.25 35.45
N ASP A 291 29.98 -50.58 35.34
CA ASP A 291 29.62 -51.47 36.45
C ASP A 291 30.72 -51.40 37.54
N PRO A 292 30.39 -50.98 38.78
CA PRO A 292 31.37 -50.85 39.85
C PRO A 292 31.94 -52.18 40.36
N GLY A 293 31.56 -53.31 39.75
CA GLY A 293 32.04 -54.64 40.09
C GLY A 293 31.25 -55.25 41.25
N ARG A 294 30.89 -56.53 41.12
CA ARG A 294 30.03 -57.24 42.09
C ARG A 294 30.71 -57.71 43.38
N ASP A 295 31.96 -57.35 43.64
CA ASP A 295 32.73 -57.87 44.78
C ASP A 295 32.75 -56.97 46.03
N SER A 296 32.01 -55.85 46.02
CA SER A 296 31.94 -54.93 47.16
C SER A 296 30.72 -55.17 48.07
N ILE A 297 30.81 -54.63 49.30
CA ILE A 297 29.94 -54.87 50.46
C ILE A 297 28.42 -54.68 50.19
N ILE A 298 28.07 -53.96 49.11
CA ILE A 298 26.71 -53.64 48.68
C ILE A 298 25.95 -54.91 48.23
N TYR A 299 26.63 -55.90 47.64
CA TYR A 299 26.00 -57.16 47.24
C TYR A 299 25.86 -58.18 48.39
N ARG A 300 26.57 -57.97 49.52
CA ARG A 300 26.42 -58.78 50.73
C ARG A 300 25.20 -58.37 51.56
N MET A 301 24.75 -57.11 51.45
CA MET A 301 23.58 -56.59 52.15
C MET A 301 22.24 -56.88 51.43
N THR A 302 22.25 -57.39 50.21
CA THR A 302 21.03 -57.58 49.39
C THR A 302 20.56 -59.04 49.27
N SER A 303 21.24 -60.02 49.86
CA SER A 303 20.76 -61.42 49.91
C SER A 303 20.27 -61.81 51.31
N THR A 304 19.13 -61.27 51.73
CA THR A 304 18.36 -61.90 52.81
C THR A 304 17.70 -63.17 52.24
N ARG A 305 18.39 -64.30 52.41
CA ARG A 305 17.82 -65.65 52.17
C ARG A 305 16.52 -65.76 52.97
N MET A 306 15.36 -65.68 52.30
CA MET A 306 14.07 -65.97 52.91
C MET A 306 14.06 -67.43 53.38
N LYS A 307 14.02 -67.63 54.70
CA LYS A 307 13.66 -68.94 55.26
C LYS A 307 12.19 -69.18 54.96
N LYS A 308 11.90 -70.30 54.32
CA LYS A 308 10.55 -70.83 54.13
C LYS A 308 10.30 -71.73 55.34
N ASP A 309 9.42 -71.27 56.23
CA ASP A 309 9.03 -72.05 57.40
C ASP A 309 8.10 -73.19 56.98
N ASN A 310 8.34 -74.37 57.55
CA ASN A 310 7.57 -75.59 57.36
C ASN A 310 6.48 -75.69 58.44
#